data_AF-A0A2S4UBD8-F1
#
_entry.id   AF-A0A2S4UBD8-F1
#
_cell.length_a   1.000
_cell.length_b   1.000
_cell.length_c   1.000
_cell.angle_alpha   90.00
_cell.angle_beta   90.00
_cell.angle_gamma   90.00
#
_symmetry.space_group_name_H-M   'P 1'
#
loop_
_entity.id
_entity.type
_entity.pdbx_description
1 polymer ?
#
loop_
_entity_poly.entity_id
_entity_poly.type
_entity_poly.pdbx_seq_one_letter_code
_entity_poly.pdbx_strand_id
1 'polypeptide(L)'
;MQNTVLVRGMSLQGQWMHQITDYDVEDLNRLCPFCDELLYKEPLTRFIKLLNYLKNKPGVKQRKGSKNPFALYLPFSDIASCCQLHRAEKNLIPVGIQKGWPTKIDFQKLPKGTDKSQLWVPF
;
A
#
# COMPACT_ATOMS: atom_id res chain seq x y z
N MET A 1 -39.17 -43.49 -39.64
CA MET A 1 -37.72 -43.79 -39.56
C MET A 1 -37.02 -42.46 -39.31
N GLN A 2 -36.84 -42.04 -38.05
CA GLN A 2 -35.66 -42.27 -37.16
C GLN A 2 -34.43 -41.47 -37.64
N ASN A 3 -33.78 -40.57 -36.88
CA ASN A 3 -33.44 -40.63 -35.45
C ASN A 3 -33.15 -39.26 -34.81
N THR A 4 -33.53 -39.14 -33.53
CA THR A 4 -32.87 -38.35 -32.48
C THR A 4 -31.63 -39.09 -31.96
N VAL A 5 -30.57 -38.41 -31.49
CA VAL A 5 -29.78 -38.74 -30.27
C VAL A 5 -28.84 -37.56 -29.94
N LEU A 6 -28.85 -37.16 -28.66
CA LEU A 6 -27.99 -36.20 -27.96
C LEU A 6 -26.79 -36.94 -27.33
N VAL A 7 -25.55 -36.41 -27.43
CA VAL A 7 -24.44 -36.82 -26.53
C VAL A 7 -23.52 -35.64 -26.17
N ARG A 8 -23.30 -35.47 -24.86
CA ARG A 8 -22.30 -34.62 -24.19
C ARG A 8 -20.90 -35.22 -24.30
N GLY A 9 -19.85 -34.38 -24.40
CA GLY A 9 -18.46 -34.82 -24.18
C GLY A 9 -17.47 -33.66 -24.11
N MET A 10 -16.74 -33.55 -23.01
CA MET A 10 -15.79 -32.48 -22.64
C MET A 10 -14.43 -32.68 -23.36
N SER A 11 -13.71 -31.59 -23.66
CA SER A 11 -12.25 -31.64 -23.80
C SER A 11 -11.63 -30.30 -23.39
N LEU A 12 -10.68 -30.36 -22.45
CA LEU A 12 -9.91 -29.26 -21.89
C LEU A 12 -8.60 -29.10 -22.67
N GLN A 13 -8.36 -27.90 -23.21
CA GLN A 13 -7.08 -27.31 -23.59
C GLN A 13 -7.45 -25.88 -24.05
N GLY A 14 -7.07 -24.77 -23.43
CA GLY A 14 -5.88 -24.47 -22.66
C GLY A 14 -5.30 -23.18 -23.26
N GLN A 15 -5.90 -22.02 -22.96
CA GLN A 15 -5.29 -20.72 -23.28
C GLN A 15 -6.01 -19.60 -22.51
N TRP A 16 -5.57 -19.35 -21.27
CA TRP A 16 -5.94 -18.14 -20.55
C TRP A 16 -5.05 -16.99 -21.02
N MET A 17 -5.33 -16.46 -22.21
CA MET A 17 -4.92 -15.09 -22.55
C MET A 17 -5.94 -14.16 -21.90
N HIS A 18 -5.80 -13.92 -20.59
CA HIS A 18 -6.55 -12.84 -19.97
C HIS A 18 -5.95 -11.53 -20.46
N GLN A 19 -6.68 -10.95 -21.41
CA GLN A 19 -6.52 -9.62 -21.95
C GLN A 19 -6.49 -8.64 -20.77
N ILE A 20 -5.44 -7.82 -20.74
CA ILE A 20 -5.30 -6.71 -19.80
C ILE A 20 -6.42 -5.73 -20.14
N THR A 21 -7.52 -5.79 -19.40
CA THR A 21 -8.61 -4.81 -19.49
C THR A 21 -8.19 -3.53 -18.80
N ASP A 22 -8.76 -2.41 -19.23
CA ASP A 22 -8.61 -1.01 -18.80
C ASP A 22 -8.81 -0.73 -17.28
N TYR A 23 -8.80 -1.76 -16.43
CA TYR A 23 -9.14 -1.73 -15.01
C TYR A 23 -7.95 -1.43 -14.07
N ASP A 24 -6.71 -1.33 -14.57
CA ASP A 24 -5.52 -1.38 -13.69
C ASP A 24 -4.54 -0.20 -13.79
N VAL A 25 -4.71 0.76 -14.71
CA VAL A 25 -3.71 1.82 -14.93
C VAL A 25 -3.65 2.85 -13.79
N GLU A 26 -4.79 3.20 -13.19
CA GLU A 26 -4.82 4.11 -12.04
C GLU A 26 -4.22 3.50 -10.78
N ASP A 27 -4.31 2.17 -10.63
CA ASP A 27 -3.83 1.47 -9.45
C ASP A 27 -2.29 1.34 -9.45
N LEU A 28 -1.69 1.22 -10.64
CA LEU A 28 -0.23 1.20 -10.81
C LEU A 28 0.46 2.49 -10.32
N ASN A 29 -0.17 3.64 -10.53
CA ASN A 29 0.34 4.94 -10.04
C ASN A 29 0.25 5.09 -8.52
N ARG A 30 -0.51 4.20 -7.87
CA ARG A 30 -0.73 4.20 -6.42
C ARG A 30 0.04 3.08 -5.72
N LEU A 31 0.87 2.33 -6.43
CA LEU A 31 1.76 1.36 -5.81
C LEU A 31 2.89 2.05 -5.06
N CYS A 32 3.16 1.59 -3.84
CA CYS A 32 4.34 1.97 -3.10
C CYS A 32 5.58 1.51 -3.89
N PRO A 33 6.55 2.41 -4.17
CA PRO A 33 7.73 2.05 -4.93
C PRO A 33 8.62 1.02 -4.21
N PHE A 34 8.43 0.79 -2.90
CA PHE A 34 9.29 -0.08 -2.13
C PHE A 34 8.67 -1.45 -1.77
N CYS A 35 7.35 -1.58 -1.67
CA CYS A 35 6.69 -2.84 -1.28
C CYS A 35 5.61 -3.33 -2.24
N ASP A 36 5.31 -2.59 -3.32
CA ASP A 36 4.28 -2.93 -4.30
C ASP A 36 2.84 -3.02 -3.71
N GLU A 37 2.62 -2.54 -2.49
CA GLU A 37 1.27 -2.37 -1.93
C GLU A 37 0.68 -1.02 -2.31
N LEU A 38 -0.64 -0.96 -2.44
CA LEU A 38 -1.36 0.28 -2.71
C LEU A 38 -1.25 1.27 -1.54
N LEU A 39 -0.85 2.50 -1.87
CA LEU A 39 -0.90 3.65 -0.99
C LEU A 39 -2.35 4.04 -0.68
N TYR A 40 -2.53 4.70 0.47
CA TYR A 40 -3.81 5.31 0.82
C TYR A 40 -4.21 6.35 -0.25
N LYS A 41 -5.51 6.52 -0.49
CA LYS A 41 -6.03 7.41 -1.56
C LYS A 41 -5.65 8.88 -1.37
N GLU A 42 -5.56 9.30 -0.12
CA GLU A 42 -5.30 10.69 0.29
C GLU A 42 -4.15 10.69 1.30
N PRO A 43 -2.92 10.39 0.86
CA PRO A 43 -1.78 10.27 1.76
C PRO A 43 -1.50 11.58 2.48
N LEU A 44 -1.03 11.51 3.73
CA LEU A 44 -0.73 12.72 4.49
C LEU A 44 0.45 13.46 3.86
N THR A 45 0.42 14.79 3.90
CA THR A 45 1.47 15.64 3.30
C THR A 45 2.87 15.30 3.82
N ARG A 46 3.00 14.89 5.09
CA ARG A 46 4.28 14.44 5.67
C ARG A 46 4.83 13.18 4.99
N PHE A 47 3.95 12.23 4.67
CA PHE A 47 4.32 11.00 4.00
C PHE A 47 4.73 11.28 2.55
N ILE A 48 3.99 12.14 1.84
CA ILE A 48 4.37 12.57 0.48
C ILE A 48 5.78 13.18 0.47
N LYS A 49 6.10 14.06 1.44
CA LYS A 49 7.43 14.65 1.59
C LYS A 49 8.51 13.58 1.84
N LEU A 50 8.26 12.64 2.74
CA LEU A 50 9.17 11.53 3.02
C LEU A 50 9.40 10.65 1.79
N LEU A 51 8.32 10.27 1.10
CA LEU A 51 8.38 9.43 -0.09
C LEU A 51 9.20 10.12 -1.18
N ASN A 52 8.98 11.41 -1.42
CA ASN A 52 9.77 12.19 -2.37
C ASN A 52 11.24 12.30 -1.96
N TYR A 53 11.53 12.50 -0.67
CA TYR A 53 12.90 12.50 -0.17
C TYR A 53 13.59 11.15 -0.45
N LEU A 54 12.95 10.04 -0.10
CA LEU A 54 13.51 8.70 -0.29
C LEU A 54 13.71 8.35 -1.77
N LYS A 55 12.77 8.73 -2.65
CA LYS A 55 12.90 8.55 -4.10
C LYS A 55 14.13 9.26 -4.69
N ASN A 56 14.55 10.37 -4.09
CA ASN A 56 15.68 11.19 -4.54
C ASN A 56 16.96 10.97 -3.72
N LYS A 57 16.98 10.00 -2.80
CA LYS A 57 18.14 9.72 -1.96
C LYS A 57 19.30 9.19 -2.82
N PRO A 58 20.56 9.61 -2.56
CA PRO A 58 21.71 9.05 -3.26
C PRO A 58 21.77 7.52 -3.12
N GLY A 59 22.03 6.82 -4.22
CA GLY A 59 22.13 5.36 -4.22
C GLY A 59 20.80 4.60 -4.38
N VAL A 60 19.68 5.30 -4.60
CA VAL A 60 18.42 4.69 -5.06
C VAL A 60 18.67 3.95 -6.38
N LYS A 61 18.17 2.71 -6.46
CA LYS A 61 18.26 1.87 -7.66
C LYS A 61 16.87 1.38 -8.08
N GLN A 62 16.71 1.05 -9.35
CA GLN A 62 15.51 0.34 -9.81
C GLN A 62 15.54 -1.10 -9.28
N ARG A 63 14.39 -1.58 -8.77
CA ARG A 63 14.26 -2.96 -8.29
C ARG A 63 13.99 -3.88 -9.49
N LYS A 64 14.92 -4.82 -9.72
CA LYS A 64 14.78 -5.81 -10.81
C LYS A 64 13.65 -6.79 -10.52
N GLY A 65 12.91 -7.17 -11.55
CA GLY A 65 11.90 -8.24 -11.49
C GLY A 65 10.55 -7.86 -10.86
N SER A 66 10.32 -6.58 -10.51
CA SER A 66 8.99 -6.15 -10.08
C SER A 66 8.11 -5.81 -11.29
N LYS A 67 6.80 -6.08 -11.15
CA LYS A 67 5.76 -5.63 -12.11
C LYS A 67 5.42 -4.15 -11.92
N ASN A 68 5.78 -3.57 -10.78
CA ASN A 68 5.59 -2.15 -10.50
C ASN A 68 6.62 -1.34 -11.30
N PRO A 69 6.20 -0.51 -12.27
CA PRO A 69 7.12 0.28 -13.09
C PRO A 69 7.89 1.34 -12.29
N PHE A 70 7.43 1.64 -11.06
CA PHE A 70 8.06 2.58 -10.15
C PHE A 70 8.83 1.89 -9.02
N ALA A 71 9.13 0.59 -9.14
CA ALA A 71 9.79 -0.16 -8.08
C ALA A 71 11.23 0.30 -7.84
N LEU A 72 11.50 0.82 -6.65
CA LEU A 72 12.79 1.31 -6.20
C LEU A 72 13.36 0.45 -5.08
N TYR A 73 14.68 0.48 -4.97
CA TYR A 73 15.45 -0.19 -3.95
C TYR A 73 16.32 0.82 -3.17
N LEU A 74 16.29 0.66 -1.85
CA LEU A 74 17.06 1.36 -0.83
C LEU A 74 17.47 0.34 0.26
N PRO A 75 18.37 0.69 1.19
CA PRO A 75 18.62 -0.12 2.39
C PRO A 75 17.32 -0.44 3.14
N PHE A 76 17.25 -1.63 3.72
CA PHE A 76 16.03 -2.15 4.36
C PHE A 76 15.45 -1.21 5.43
N SER A 77 16.29 -0.52 6.21
CA SER A 77 15.83 0.41 7.24
C SER A 77 15.00 1.57 6.69
N ASP A 78 15.39 2.12 5.54
CA ASP A 78 14.66 3.22 4.87
C ASP A 78 13.33 2.70 4.31
N ILE A 79 13.37 1.54 3.66
CA ILE A 79 12.18 0.88 3.12
C ILE A 79 11.19 0.57 4.23
N ALA A 80 11.64 -0.08 5.30
CA ALA A 80 10.81 -0.50 6.42
C ALA A 80 10.09 0.68 7.08
N SER A 81 10.82 1.76 7.37
CA SER A 81 10.27 2.97 7.97
C SER A 81 9.20 3.62 7.07
N CYS A 82 9.47 3.71 5.76
CA CYS A 82 8.49 4.23 4.80
C CYS A 82 7.25 3.34 4.72
N CYS A 83 7.43 2.02 4.69
CA CYS A 83 6.36 1.03 4.57
C CYS A 83 5.48 0.96 5.82
N GLN A 84 6.06 1.07 7.01
CA GLN A 84 5.32 1.17 8.26
C GLN A 84 4.37 2.38 8.26
N LEU A 85 4.87 3.54 7.83
CA LEU A 85 4.07 4.78 7.83
C LEU A 85 2.88 4.73 6.88
N HIS A 86 3.04 4.29 5.62
CA HIS A 86 1.88 4.26 4.71
C HIS A 86 0.88 3.17 5.08
N ARG A 87 1.33 2.05 5.67
CA ARG A 87 0.41 1.04 6.22
C ARG A 87 -0.35 1.58 7.41
N ALA A 88 0.30 2.35 8.27
CA ALA A 88 -0.37 3.02 9.38
C ALA A 88 -1.44 4.00 8.86
N GLU A 89 -1.12 4.83 7.87
CA GLU A 89 -2.07 5.76 7.25
C GLU A 89 -3.27 5.04 6.62
N LYS A 90 -3.02 3.92 5.94
CA LYS A 90 -4.07 3.17 5.26
C LYS A 90 -4.95 2.37 6.21
N ASN A 91 -4.36 1.70 7.20
CA ASN A 91 -5.02 0.64 7.96
C ASN A 91 -5.23 0.98 9.45
N LEU A 92 -4.32 1.73 10.07
CA LEU A 92 -4.31 1.91 11.53
C LEU A 92 -4.94 3.24 11.96
N ILE A 93 -4.61 4.34 11.29
CA ILE A 93 -5.18 5.66 11.59
C ILE A 93 -6.72 5.66 11.47
N PRO A 94 -7.34 5.10 10.41
CA PRO A 94 -8.79 5.05 10.32
C PRO A 94 -9.45 4.28 11.48
N VAL A 95 -8.83 3.16 11.91
CA VAL A 95 -9.28 2.38 13.05
C VAL A 95 -9.15 3.17 14.35
N GLY A 96 -8.06 3.90 14.54
CA GLY A 96 -7.87 4.79 15.69
C GLY A 96 -8.92 5.88 15.76
N ILE A 97 -9.21 6.55 14.63
CA ILE A 97 -10.26 7.57 14.54
C ILE A 97 -11.62 6.97 14.90
N GLN A 98 -11.95 5.78 14.38
CA GLN A 98 -13.20 5.09 14.71
C GLN A 98 -13.30 4.75 16.21
N LYS A 99 -12.18 4.46 16.86
CA LYS A 99 -12.09 4.23 18.32
C LYS A 99 -12.09 5.52 19.15
N GLY A 100 -12.21 6.69 18.52
CA GLY A 100 -12.21 7.99 19.21
C GLY A 100 -10.82 8.48 19.62
N TRP A 101 -9.74 7.96 19.01
CA TRP A 101 -8.40 8.47 19.29
C TRP A 101 -8.25 9.92 18.83
N PRO A 102 -7.53 10.75 19.59
CA PRO A 102 -7.36 12.15 19.26
C PRO A 102 -6.55 12.32 17.98
N THR A 103 -7.05 13.14 17.05
CA THR A 103 -6.30 13.56 15.85
C THR A 103 -5.40 14.77 16.11
N LYS A 104 -5.62 15.45 17.25
CA LYS A 104 -4.82 16.57 17.75
C LYS A 104 -4.67 16.41 19.26
N ILE A 105 -3.45 16.54 19.76
CA ILE A 105 -3.15 16.51 21.19
C ILE A 105 -2.87 17.94 21.65
N ASP A 106 -3.65 18.41 22.63
CA ASP A 106 -3.39 19.67 23.32
C ASP A 106 -2.46 19.40 24.50
N PHE A 107 -1.15 19.59 24.27
CA PHE A 107 -0.14 19.30 25.29
C PHE A 107 -0.25 20.18 26.54
N GLN A 108 -0.95 21.32 26.48
CA GLN A 108 -1.15 22.20 27.64
C GLN A 108 -2.22 21.67 28.60
N LYS A 109 -3.16 20.86 28.10
CA LYS A 109 -4.21 20.22 28.90
C LYS A 109 -3.82 18.86 29.46
N LEU A 110 -2.60 18.41 29.19
CA LEU A 110 -2.12 17.15 29.75
C LEU A 110 -1.88 17.30 31.26
N PRO A 111 -2.28 16.31 32.07
CA PRO A 111 -1.95 16.27 33.49
C PRO A 111 -0.44 16.43 33.72
N LYS A 112 -0.05 17.22 34.72
CA LYS A 112 1.36 17.32 35.12
C LYS A 112 1.87 15.94 35.54
N GLY A 113 3.02 15.53 35.01
CA GLY A 113 3.58 14.19 35.22
C GLY A 113 3.12 13.13 34.23
N THR A 114 2.31 13.48 33.23
CA THR A 114 2.05 12.58 32.10
C THR A 114 3.37 12.30 31.37
N ASP A 115 3.80 11.05 31.36
CA ASP A 115 4.94 10.63 30.56
C ASP A 115 4.58 10.76 29.07
N LYS A 116 5.23 11.70 28.40
CA LYS A 116 5.00 11.97 26.97
C LYS A 116 5.45 10.80 26.09
N SER A 117 6.25 9.88 26.62
CA SER A 117 6.62 8.63 25.93
C SER A 117 5.42 7.69 25.77
N GLN A 118 4.41 7.79 26.64
CA GLN A 118 3.20 6.97 26.60
C GLN A 118 2.08 7.53 25.71
N LEU A 119 2.22 8.78 25.25
CA LEU A 119 1.29 9.40 24.29
C LEU A 119 1.57 8.97 22.84
N TRP A 120 2.66 8.22 22.63
CA TRP A 120 3.00 7.62 21.36
C TRP A 120 2.24 6.32 21.15
N VAL A 121 1.44 6.27 20.08
CA VAL A 121 1.01 5.01 19.50
C VAL A 121 2.19 4.49 18.67
N PRO A 122 2.71 3.28 18.92
CA PRO A 122 3.87 2.78 18.21
C PRO A 122 3.54 2.64 16.72
N PHE A 123 4.34 3.29 15.87
CA PHE A 123 4.42 3.00 14.44
C PHE A 123 5.90 2.92 14.04
#